data_AF-A0A0M0L9P8-F1
#
_entry.id   AF-A0A0M0L9P8-F1
#
_cell.length_a   1.000
_cell.length_b   1.000
_cell.length_c   1.000
_cell.angle_alpha   90.00
_cell.angle_beta   90.00
_cell.angle_gamma   90.00
#
_symmetry.space_group_name_H-M   'P 1'
#
loop_
_entity.id
_entity.type
_entity.pdbx_description
1 polymer ?
#
loop_
_entity_poly.entity_id
_entity_poly.type
_entity_poly.pdbx_seq_one_letter_code
_entity_poly.pdbx_strand_id
1 'polypeptide(L)'
;MPDTRQKKNKRFIKFYWAKSIIFFIALISLLWSSINLKFSNNSLMLFNINIFIWLIAYLFVVLVSFILHYTVYRTTIKKFEKEAMSLKSCVKVCLCKLNNSKSFIDWIFHFFYLFFSSDYLFAKKFKEILKQDLDNCCPARNPNQKNQPFHYSKGEVRCTNFKFIHYYNDEVRCANFECEEHLKKKSRKLFIINSNWANIFITCILVIIAPIIIKIKNPINLKIKDIVSLTVEFDISDLFLVFLLLHTLSRGIEIVFAFYKDVTASTMTEKIEIGKRHSSLKRGNRISLAIHSYLEITFLFGLIYFFNPSNSENSLLESVLYSFSLTAFNISFDNKQSIEHNLLHVSQILIGMTLVILSIANYLGLEDEMSDFEKSDFKKGKYI
;
A
#
# COMPACT_ATOMS: atom_id res chain seq x y z
N MET A 1 27.69 -25.57 -2.81
CA MET A 1 26.41 -26.01 -2.21
C MET A 1 25.35 -24.90 -2.19
N PRO A 2 24.43 -24.82 -3.17
CA PRO A 2 23.36 -23.84 -3.16
C PRO A 2 21.97 -24.52 -3.22
N ASP A 3 21.44 -25.08 -2.11
CA ASP A 3 20.08 -25.67 -2.19
C ASP A 3 19.22 -25.67 -0.92
N THR A 4 19.82 -25.54 0.28
CA THR A 4 19.03 -25.57 1.53
C THR A 4 18.31 -24.25 1.85
N ARG A 5 18.68 -23.12 1.22
CA ARG A 5 18.13 -21.78 1.52
C ARG A 5 16.96 -21.35 0.64
N GLN A 6 16.86 -21.81 -0.61
CA GLN A 6 15.64 -21.58 -1.44
C GLN A 6 14.40 -22.23 -0.82
N LYS A 7 14.55 -23.38 -0.14
CA LYS A 7 13.49 -24.00 0.65
C LYS A 7 12.96 -23.11 1.79
N LYS A 8 13.79 -22.23 2.38
CA LYS A 8 13.38 -21.37 3.51
C LYS A 8 12.52 -20.17 3.10
N ASN A 9 12.80 -19.52 1.95
CA ASN A 9 11.96 -18.40 1.48
C ASN A 9 10.55 -18.89 1.07
N LYS A 10 10.47 -20.05 0.40
CA LYS A 10 9.19 -20.75 0.16
C LYS A 10 8.46 -21.08 1.48
N ARG A 11 9.17 -21.45 2.55
CA ARG A 11 8.57 -21.74 3.86
C ARG A 11 8.01 -20.52 4.58
N PHE A 12 8.64 -19.34 4.48
CA PHE A 12 8.11 -18.12 5.13
C PHE A 12 6.86 -17.58 4.44
N ILE A 13 6.86 -17.54 3.10
CA ILE A 13 5.63 -17.23 2.34
C ILE A 13 4.55 -18.23 2.73
N LYS A 14 4.86 -19.53 2.75
CA LYS A 14 3.92 -20.56 3.23
C LYS A 14 3.47 -20.35 4.68
N PHE A 15 4.32 -19.87 5.57
CA PHE A 15 3.96 -19.64 6.98
C PHE A 15 3.06 -18.43 7.17
N TYR A 16 3.31 -17.33 6.46
CA TYR A 16 2.42 -16.16 6.50
C TYR A 16 1.10 -16.45 5.82
N TRP A 17 1.14 -17.17 4.69
CA TRP A 17 -0.07 -17.74 4.08
C TRP A 17 -0.79 -18.62 5.08
N ALA A 18 -0.10 -19.53 5.79
CA ALA A 18 -0.73 -20.39 6.79
C ALA A 18 -1.34 -19.59 7.95
N LYS A 19 -0.67 -18.58 8.50
CA LYS A 19 -1.24 -17.75 9.58
C LYS A 19 -2.43 -16.91 9.10
N SER A 20 -2.34 -16.33 7.90
CA SER A 20 -3.45 -15.61 7.29
C SER A 20 -4.61 -16.56 7.00
N ILE A 21 -4.34 -17.77 6.50
CA ILE A 21 -5.31 -18.84 6.27
C ILE A 21 -5.94 -19.28 7.59
N ILE A 22 -5.16 -19.50 8.66
CA ILE A 22 -5.70 -19.89 9.98
C ILE A 22 -6.59 -18.78 10.54
N PHE A 23 -6.16 -17.52 10.44
CA PHE A 23 -6.99 -16.39 10.82
C PHE A 23 -8.28 -16.32 9.99
N PHE A 24 -8.17 -16.56 8.67
CA PHE A 24 -9.33 -16.67 7.77
C PHE A 24 -10.25 -17.82 8.16
N ILE A 25 -9.72 -18.99 8.47
CA ILE A 25 -10.49 -20.17 8.91
C ILE A 25 -11.18 -19.86 10.24
N ALA A 26 -10.50 -19.19 11.17
CA ALA A 26 -11.09 -18.77 12.44
C ALA A 26 -12.21 -17.74 12.23
N LEU A 27 -12.01 -16.78 11.31
CA LEU A 27 -13.04 -15.81 10.93
C LEU A 27 -14.25 -16.52 10.28
N ILE A 28 -14.00 -17.40 9.31
CA ILE A 28 -15.03 -18.24 8.66
C ILE A 28 -15.75 -19.12 9.68
N SER A 29 -15.04 -19.69 10.65
CA SER A 29 -15.60 -20.51 11.73
C SER A 29 -16.50 -19.71 12.66
N LEU A 30 -16.08 -18.50 13.05
CA LEU A 30 -16.89 -17.57 13.86
C LEU A 30 -18.14 -17.11 13.11
N LEU A 31 -18.05 -16.98 11.78
CA LEU A 31 -19.19 -16.63 10.95
C LEU A 31 -20.11 -17.83 10.77
N TRP A 32 -19.56 -19.02 10.58
CA TRP A 32 -20.32 -20.25 10.49
C TRP A 32 -21.12 -20.51 11.76
N SER A 33 -20.53 -20.25 12.93
CA SER A 33 -21.27 -20.31 14.20
C SER A 33 -22.33 -19.21 14.31
N SER A 34 -22.09 -18.02 13.78
CA SER A 34 -23.10 -16.94 13.71
C SER A 34 -24.27 -17.26 12.77
N ILE A 35 -24.05 -18.02 11.70
CA ILE A 35 -25.09 -18.46 10.75
C ILE A 35 -26.00 -19.52 11.38
N ASN A 36 -25.45 -20.38 12.24
CA ASN A 36 -26.22 -21.41 12.94
C ASN A 36 -27.06 -20.88 14.11
N LEU A 37 -26.71 -19.72 14.66
CA LEU A 37 -27.65 -18.96 15.49
C LEU A 37 -28.76 -18.51 14.57
N LYS A 38 -29.98 -19.04 14.75
CA LYS A 38 -31.19 -18.65 14.00
C LYS A 38 -31.34 -17.12 14.04
N PHE A 39 -30.71 -16.44 13.08
CA PHE A 39 -30.92 -15.03 12.82
C PHE A 39 -32.33 -14.96 12.27
N SER A 40 -33.25 -14.65 13.16
CA SER A 40 -34.56 -14.08 12.84
C SER A 40 -34.38 -13.07 11.70
N ASN A 41 -35.30 -13.09 10.73
CA ASN A 41 -35.27 -12.41 9.42
C ASN A 41 -34.92 -10.90 9.39
N ASN A 42 -34.62 -10.27 10.52
CA ASN A 42 -33.96 -8.97 10.58
C ASN A 42 -32.45 -9.16 10.42
N SER A 43 -32.03 -9.57 9.22
CA SER A 43 -30.61 -9.61 8.86
C SER A 43 -30.00 -8.23 9.13
N LEU A 44 -28.82 -8.23 9.76
CA LEU A 44 -28.10 -7.01 10.12
C LEU A 44 -27.64 -6.36 8.81
N MET A 45 -28.45 -5.43 8.29
CA MET A 45 -28.19 -4.72 7.05
C MET A 45 -27.32 -3.50 7.33
N LEU A 46 -26.19 -3.41 6.65
CA LEU A 46 -25.35 -2.22 6.61
C LEU A 46 -25.38 -1.69 5.18
N PHE A 47 -25.85 -0.46 4.98
CA PHE A 47 -26.17 0.09 3.66
C PHE A 47 -27.20 -0.75 2.87
N ASN A 48 -28.18 -1.34 3.55
CA ASN A 48 -29.13 -2.30 2.96
C ASN A 48 -28.50 -3.55 2.32
N ILE A 49 -27.21 -3.79 2.56
CA ILE A 49 -26.48 -4.95 2.05
C ILE A 49 -26.25 -5.96 3.17
N ASN A 50 -26.35 -7.25 2.84
CA ASN A 50 -26.13 -8.34 3.77
C ASN A 50 -24.69 -8.36 4.30
N ILE A 51 -24.51 -8.47 5.62
CA ILE A 51 -23.20 -8.56 6.28
C ILE A 51 -22.29 -9.66 5.70
N PHE A 52 -22.87 -10.74 5.18
CA PHE A 52 -22.10 -11.82 4.54
C PHE A 52 -21.39 -11.35 3.26
N ILE A 53 -22.05 -10.48 2.47
CA ILE A 53 -21.47 -9.87 1.27
C ILE A 53 -20.33 -8.93 1.67
N TRP A 54 -20.52 -8.14 2.74
CA TRP A 54 -19.46 -7.29 3.30
C TRP A 54 -18.21 -8.07 3.64
N LEU A 55 -18.39 -9.24 4.22
CA LEU A 55 -17.27 -10.07 4.60
C LEU A 55 -16.53 -10.66 3.39
N ILE A 56 -17.26 -11.22 2.41
CA ILE A 56 -16.63 -11.76 1.19
C ILE A 56 -15.86 -10.65 0.46
N ALA A 57 -16.48 -9.47 0.32
CA ALA A 57 -15.83 -8.30 -0.26
C ALA A 57 -14.57 -7.92 0.51
N TYR A 58 -14.63 -7.86 1.84
CA TYR A 58 -13.46 -7.57 2.68
C TYR A 58 -12.32 -8.56 2.47
N LEU A 59 -12.61 -9.87 2.46
CA LEU A 59 -11.59 -10.90 2.20
C LEU A 59 -10.96 -10.73 0.81
N PHE A 60 -11.78 -10.35 -0.18
CA PHE A 60 -11.30 -10.06 -1.52
C PHE A 60 -10.40 -8.82 -1.56
N VAL A 61 -10.74 -7.73 -0.85
CA VAL A 61 -9.88 -6.54 -0.70
C VAL A 61 -8.52 -6.91 -0.10
N VAL A 62 -8.50 -7.67 1.00
CA VAL A 62 -7.25 -8.11 1.64
C VAL A 62 -6.39 -8.92 0.68
N LEU A 63 -6.99 -9.82 -0.10
CA LEU A 63 -6.29 -10.63 -1.08
C LEU A 63 -5.70 -9.79 -2.23
N VAL A 64 -6.50 -8.89 -2.81
CA VAL A 64 -6.07 -7.98 -3.90
C VAL A 64 -4.92 -7.12 -3.42
N SER A 65 -5.07 -6.51 -2.23
CA SER A 65 -4.03 -5.66 -1.64
C SER A 65 -2.71 -6.41 -1.42
N PHE A 66 -2.76 -7.65 -0.92
CA PHE A 66 -1.58 -8.48 -0.76
C PHE A 66 -0.90 -8.77 -2.12
N ILE A 67 -1.67 -9.20 -3.13
CA ILE A 67 -1.15 -9.55 -4.46
C ILE A 67 -0.48 -8.34 -5.11
N LEU A 68 -1.12 -7.16 -5.02
CA LEU A 68 -0.63 -5.91 -5.57
C LEU A 68 0.74 -5.55 -4.97
N HIS A 69 0.80 -5.42 -3.65
CA HIS A 69 2.04 -5.01 -2.98
C HIS A 69 3.15 -6.05 -3.09
N TYR A 70 2.82 -7.35 -3.12
CA TYR A 70 3.78 -8.40 -3.40
C TYR A 70 4.37 -8.30 -4.81
N THR A 71 3.53 -8.00 -5.80
CA THR A 71 3.96 -7.82 -7.18
C THR A 71 4.89 -6.61 -7.30
N VAL A 72 4.54 -5.49 -6.67
CA VAL A 72 5.36 -4.26 -6.60
C VAL A 72 6.70 -4.51 -5.90
N TYR A 73 6.68 -5.24 -4.78
CA TYR A 73 7.89 -5.67 -4.09
C TYR A 73 8.81 -6.46 -5.03
N ARG A 74 8.26 -7.46 -5.72
CA ARG A 74 9.02 -8.33 -6.63
C ARG A 74 9.59 -7.56 -7.83
N THR A 75 8.82 -6.66 -8.43
CA THR A 75 9.30 -5.83 -9.54
C THR A 75 10.39 -4.87 -9.09
N THR A 76 10.27 -4.31 -7.89
CA THR A 76 11.29 -3.44 -7.28
C THR A 76 12.59 -4.20 -7.09
N ILE A 77 12.56 -5.38 -6.44
CA ILE A 77 13.76 -6.22 -6.28
C ILE A 77 14.39 -6.58 -7.63
N LYS A 78 13.61 -7.01 -8.62
CA LYS A 78 14.13 -7.34 -9.94
C LYS A 78 14.84 -6.17 -10.62
N LYS A 79 14.32 -4.94 -10.48
CA LYS A 79 14.96 -3.72 -11.00
C LYS A 79 16.30 -3.48 -10.28
N PHE A 80 16.34 -3.63 -8.96
CA PHE A 80 17.57 -3.52 -8.17
C PHE A 80 18.62 -4.57 -8.52
N GLU A 81 18.23 -5.85 -8.66
CA GLU A 81 19.13 -6.94 -9.00
C GLU A 81 19.76 -6.73 -10.39
N LYS A 82 19.00 -6.21 -11.36
CA LYS A 82 19.53 -5.88 -12.70
C LYS A 82 20.56 -4.76 -12.66
N GLU A 83 20.34 -3.74 -11.84
CA GLU A 83 21.25 -2.61 -11.71
C GLU A 83 22.52 -2.97 -10.92
N ALA A 84 22.41 -3.90 -9.99
CA ALA A 84 23.52 -4.36 -9.16
C ALA A 84 24.13 -5.65 -9.74
N MET A 85 24.96 -5.49 -10.77
CA MET A 85 25.62 -6.58 -11.53
C MET A 85 26.34 -7.66 -10.68
N SER A 86 26.63 -7.42 -9.40
CA SER A 86 27.34 -8.37 -8.51
C SER A 86 26.49 -9.00 -7.41
N LEU A 87 25.19 -8.73 -7.36
CA LEU A 87 24.39 -8.89 -6.13
C LEU A 87 23.56 -10.20 -6.03
N LYS A 88 23.76 -11.13 -6.98
CA LYS A 88 23.15 -12.49 -6.96
C LYS A 88 23.42 -13.29 -5.67
N SER A 89 24.44 -12.92 -4.90
CA SER A 89 24.79 -13.59 -3.63
C SER A 89 23.98 -13.10 -2.43
N CYS A 90 23.39 -11.90 -2.48
CA CYS A 90 22.86 -11.25 -1.29
C CYS A 90 21.42 -11.63 -0.93
N VAL A 91 20.57 -11.87 -1.94
CA VAL A 91 19.14 -12.23 -1.74
C VAL A 91 18.97 -13.60 -1.03
N LYS A 92 20.09 -14.28 -0.74
CA LYS A 92 20.17 -15.55 -0.03
C LYS A 92 20.18 -15.44 1.50
N VAL A 93 20.21 -14.23 2.07
CA VAL A 93 20.42 -14.00 3.51
C VAL A 93 19.46 -12.92 4.03
N CYS A 94 18.22 -13.26 4.39
CA CYS A 94 17.55 -12.69 5.57
C CYS A 94 16.12 -13.21 5.73
N LEU A 95 15.87 -14.10 6.69
CA LEU A 95 14.52 -14.34 7.21
C LEU A 95 14.49 -14.72 8.70
N CYS A 96 15.61 -14.57 9.42
CA CYS A 96 15.74 -15.07 10.79
C CYS A 96 15.47 -14.04 11.90
N LYS A 97 15.14 -12.77 11.60
CA LYS A 97 15.07 -11.69 12.61
C LYS A 97 13.69 -11.03 12.81
N LEU A 98 12.61 -11.68 12.38
CA LEU A 98 11.24 -11.15 12.55
C LEU A 98 10.55 -11.60 13.84
N ASN A 99 11.29 -12.22 14.77
CA ASN A 99 10.74 -12.83 15.97
C ASN A 99 10.93 -12.00 17.26
N ASN A 100 11.17 -10.69 17.14
CA ASN A 100 11.11 -9.83 18.32
C ASN A 100 9.68 -9.82 18.86
N SER A 101 9.54 -10.09 20.16
CA SER A 101 8.27 -10.11 20.88
C SER A 101 7.53 -8.80 20.64
N LYS A 102 6.47 -8.86 19.83
CA LYS A 102 5.60 -7.70 19.62
C LYS A 102 4.80 -7.47 20.90
N SER A 103 4.70 -6.21 21.31
CA SER A 103 3.81 -5.84 22.41
C SER A 103 2.35 -6.17 22.04
N PHE A 104 1.49 -6.36 23.04
CA PHE A 104 0.05 -6.52 22.80
C PHE A 104 -0.54 -5.33 22.01
N ILE A 105 -0.01 -4.12 22.26
CA ILE A 105 -0.38 -2.90 21.55
C ILE A 105 -0.06 -2.99 20.06
N ASP A 106 1.12 -3.52 19.68
CA ASP A 106 1.46 -3.73 18.27
C ASP A 106 0.52 -4.72 17.58
N TRP A 107 0.00 -5.70 18.34
CA TRP A 107 -0.97 -6.66 17.83
C TRP A 107 -2.34 -6.00 17.59
N ILE A 108 -2.81 -5.16 18.51
CA ILE A 108 -4.04 -4.36 18.34
C ILE A 108 -3.90 -3.46 17.11
N PHE A 109 -2.81 -2.70 16.99
CA PHE A 109 -2.60 -1.85 15.82
C PHE A 109 -2.51 -2.67 14.53
N HIS A 110 -1.91 -3.86 14.57
CA HIS A 110 -1.87 -4.74 13.41
C HIS A 110 -3.28 -5.18 12.97
N PHE A 111 -4.13 -5.54 13.93
CA PHE A 111 -5.52 -5.90 13.66
C PHE A 111 -6.33 -4.72 13.16
N PHE A 112 -6.17 -3.55 13.78
CA PHE A 112 -6.78 -2.29 13.35
C PHE A 112 -6.41 -1.97 11.91
N TYR A 113 -5.12 -2.00 11.56
CA TYR A 113 -4.70 -1.76 10.18
C TYR A 113 -5.16 -2.85 9.22
N LEU A 114 -5.22 -4.12 9.63
CA LEU A 114 -5.76 -5.18 8.78
C LEU A 114 -7.22 -4.92 8.42
N PHE A 115 -8.02 -4.51 9.42
CA PHE A 115 -9.45 -4.27 9.27
C PHE A 115 -9.78 -2.99 8.49
N PHE A 116 -9.09 -1.88 8.82
CA PHE A 116 -9.41 -0.57 8.23
C PHE A 116 -8.57 -0.20 7.00
N SER A 117 -7.34 -0.70 6.86
CA SER A 117 -6.45 -0.33 5.75
C SER A 117 -5.43 -1.43 5.44
N SER A 118 -5.93 -2.49 4.82
CA SER A 118 -5.10 -3.61 4.35
C SER A 118 -3.97 -3.15 3.42
N ASP A 119 -4.22 -2.12 2.59
CA ASP A 119 -3.23 -1.51 1.70
C ASP A 119 -2.07 -0.90 2.47
N TYR A 120 -2.35 -0.07 3.47
CA TYR A 120 -1.31 0.50 4.32
C TYR A 120 -0.51 -0.59 5.05
N LEU A 121 -1.19 -1.61 5.56
CA LEU A 121 -0.54 -2.70 6.27
C LEU A 121 0.46 -3.45 5.37
N PHE A 122 0.02 -3.88 4.19
CA PHE A 122 0.88 -4.61 3.27
C PHE A 122 1.98 -3.71 2.69
N ALA A 123 1.68 -2.47 2.32
CA ALA A 123 2.68 -1.49 1.89
C ALA A 123 3.78 -1.31 2.93
N LYS A 124 3.42 -1.10 4.21
CA LYS A 124 4.36 -0.95 5.32
C LYS A 124 5.23 -2.20 5.47
N LYS A 125 4.61 -3.38 5.48
CA LYS A 125 5.31 -4.65 5.69
C LYS A 125 6.27 -4.98 4.55
N PHE A 126 5.87 -4.80 3.28
CA PHE A 126 6.77 -5.03 2.15
C PHE A 126 7.90 -4.01 2.08
N LYS A 127 7.68 -2.75 2.51
CA LYS A 127 8.77 -1.76 2.68
C LYS A 127 9.76 -2.19 3.78
N GLU A 128 9.28 -2.76 4.89
CA GLU A 128 10.14 -3.30 5.95
C GLU A 128 10.96 -4.51 5.47
N ILE A 129 10.32 -5.45 4.75
CA ILE A 129 11.02 -6.60 4.16
C ILE A 129 12.08 -6.12 3.17
N LEU A 130 11.74 -5.17 2.29
CA LEU A 130 12.67 -4.59 1.32
C LEU A 130 13.88 -3.94 2.00
N LYS A 131 13.65 -3.23 3.11
CA LYS A 131 14.74 -2.64 3.92
C LYS A 131 15.67 -3.72 4.48
N GLN A 132 15.10 -4.80 5.04
CA GLN A 132 15.88 -5.91 5.60
C GLN A 132 16.70 -6.63 4.53
N ASP A 133 16.14 -6.89 3.35
CA ASP A 133 16.84 -7.55 2.26
C ASP A 133 18.05 -6.72 1.80
N LEU A 134 17.90 -5.40 1.68
CA LEU A 134 18.96 -4.50 1.25
C LEU A 134 20.05 -4.27 2.29
N ASP A 135 19.72 -4.35 3.58
CA ASP A 135 20.69 -4.21 4.67
C ASP A 135 21.83 -5.24 4.58
N ASN A 136 21.55 -6.45 4.11
CA ASN A 136 22.57 -7.49 3.99
C ASN A 136 23.40 -7.37 2.71
N CYS A 137 23.02 -6.44 1.83
CA CYS A 137 23.57 -6.28 0.49
C CYS A 137 24.65 -5.24 0.38
N CYS A 138 24.95 -4.56 1.48
CA CYS A 138 26.04 -3.60 1.51
C CYS A 138 27.41 -4.29 1.44
N PRO A 139 28.19 -4.07 0.37
CA PRO A 139 29.56 -4.56 0.25
C PRO A 139 30.47 -4.06 1.39
N ALA A 140 30.18 -2.90 1.97
CA ALA A 140 30.96 -2.35 3.08
C ALA A 140 30.88 -3.22 4.36
N ARG A 141 29.88 -4.11 4.47
CA ARG A 141 29.79 -5.08 5.57
C ARG A 141 30.71 -6.29 5.38
N ASN A 142 31.22 -6.52 4.17
CA ASN A 142 32.17 -7.60 3.94
C ASN A 142 33.58 -7.12 4.38
N PRO A 143 34.17 -7.70 5.45
CA PRO A 143 35.48 -7.26 5.96
C PRO A 143 36.58 -7.31 4.90
N ASN A 144 36.46 -8.21 3.92
CA ASN A 144 37.41 -8.36 2.82
C ASN A 144 37.27 -7.28 1.74
N GLN A 145 36.25 -6.41 1.82
CA GLN A 145 35.97 -5.35 0.84
C GLN A 145 35.90 -3.95 1.47
N LYS A 146 36.31 -3.79 2.74
CA LYS A 146 36.24 -2.52 3.48
C LYS A 146 36.89 -1.32 2.76
N ASN A 147 37.88 -1.58 1.91
CA ASN A 147 38.61 -0.54 1.17
C ASN A 147 38.35 -0.56 -0.34
N GLN A 148 37.43 -1.40 -0.83
CA GLN A 148 37.10 -1.36 -2.25
C GLN A 148 36.23 -0.14 -2.52
N PRO A 149 36.70 0.83 -3.34
CA PRO A 149 35.87 1.95 -3.74
C PRO A 149 34.62 1.40 -4.42
N PHE A 150 33.46 1.89 -4.00
CA PHE A 150 32.26 1.72 -4.79
C PHE A 150 32.47 2.51 -6.08
N HIS A 151 32.83 1.81 -7.16
CA HIS A 151 33.04 2.43 -8.45
C HIS A 151 31.69 2.90 -9.02
N TYR A 152 31.29 4.10 -8.64
CA TYR A 152 30.43 4.91 -9.48
C TYR A 152 31.32 5.37 -10.65
N SER A 153 31.06 4.83 -11.83
CA SER A 153 31.85 4.93 -13.07
C SER A 153 32.16 6.34 -13.65
N LYS A 154 32.13 7.43 -12.86
CA LYS A 154 32.65 8.76 -13.26
C LYS A 154 33.05 9.65 -12.06
N GLY A 155 33.40 9.03 -10.93
CA GLY A 155 33.90 9.69 -9.72
C GLY A 155 33.86 8.72 -8.53
N GLU A 156 34.95 8.62 -7.77
CA GLU A 156 34.98 7.78 -6.56
C GLU A 156 34.14 8.43 -5.45
N VAL A 157 32.85 8.10 -5.37
CA VAL A 157 32.12 8.29 -4.11
C VAL A 157 32.52 7.14 -3.21
N ARG A 158 33.63 7.31 -2.50
CA ARG A 158 34.02 6.36 -1.47
C ARG A 158 32.93 6.37 -0.40
N CYS A 159 32.61 5.21 0.14
CA CYS A 159 31.81 5.13 1.37
C CYS A 159 32.72 5.55 2.55
N THR A 160 33.22 6.78 2.52
CA THR A 160 34.28 7.25 3.41
C THR A 160 33.79 7.61 4.79
N ASN A 161 32.48 7.86 4.95
CA ASN A 161 31.97 8.44 6.18
C ASN A 161 31.22 7.40 7.02
N PHE A 162 31.86 6.97 8.12
CA PHE A 162 31.13 6.56 9.31
C PHE A 162 30.35 7.78 9.81
N LYS A 163 29.03 7.75 9.66
CA LYS A 163 28.18 8.76 10.29
C LYS A 163 27.96 8.34 11.74
N PHE A 164 28.97 8.61 12.58
CA PHE A 164 28.98 8.52 14.04
C PHE A 164 28.83 7.12 14.66
N ILE A 165 29.86 6.68 15.39
CA ILE A 165 29.69 5.67 16.43
C ILE A 165 28.86 6.35 17.53
N HIS A 166 27.56 6.11 17.57
CA HIS A 166 26.76 6.48 18.74
C HIS A 166 27.01 5.44 19.82
N TYR A 167 27.76 5.84 20.85
CA TYR A 167 27.80 5.12 22.11
C TYR A 167 26.50 5.41 22.86
N TYR A 168 25.65 4.41 23.02
CA TYR A 168 24.46 4.46 23.86
C TYR A 168 24.50 3.21 24.74
N ASN A 169 24.69 3.39 26.05
CA ASN A 169 24.85 2.31 27.03
C ASN A 169 25.96 1.30 26.69
N ASP A 170 27.16 1.75 26.34
CA ASP A 170 28.36 0.92 26.07
C ASP A 170 28.24 -0.14 24.95
N GLU A 171 27.09 -0.24 24.27
CA GLU A 171 26.91 -1.08 23.09
C GLU A 171 27.31 -0.31 21.82
N VAL A 172 28.38 -0.76 21.16
CA VAL A 172 28.76 -0.28 19.82
C VAL A 172 27.69 -0.76 18.82
N ARG A 173 26.71 0.08 18.53
CA ARG A 173 25.82 -0.15 17.38
C ARG A 173 26.52 0.31 16.12
N CYS A 174 26.74 -0.61 15.18
CA CYS A 174 27.25 -0.29 13.85
C CYS A 174 26.36 0.79 13.21
N ALA A 175 26.89 1.99 13.02
CA ALA A 175 26.22 3.05 12.28
C ALA A 175 25.92 2.57 10.85
N ASN A 176 24.74 2.89 10.33
CA ASN A 176 24.43 2.61 8.92
C ASN A 176 25.39 3.42 8.04
N PHE A 177 26.02 2.78 7.05
CA PHE A 177 26.82 3.49 6.06
C PHE A 177 25.92 4.41 5.22
N GLU A 178 26.42 5.57 4.77
CA GLU A 178 25.64 6.51 3.94
C GLU A 178 25.14 5.85 2.63
N CYS A 179 25.91 4.89 2.09
CA CYS A 179 25.49 4.10 0.94
C CYS A 179 24.30 3.16 1.25
N GLU A 180 24.22 2.60 2.47
CA GLU A 180 23.07 1.80 2.91
C GLU A 180 21.83 2.68 3.01
N GLU A 181 21.99 3.87 3.59
CA GLU A 181 20.90 4.83 3.69
C GLU A 181 20.41 5.26 2.29
N HIS A 182 21.32 5.53 1.35
CA HIS A 182 20.99 5.84 -0.04
C HIS A 182 20.23 4.71 -0.74
N LEU A 183 20.71 3.46 -0.61
CA LEU A 183 20.05 2.29 -1.20
C LEU A 183 18.64 2.06 -0.61
N LYS A 184 18.48 2.25 0.71
CA LYS A 184 17.16 2.19 1.38
C LYS A 184 16.23 3.29 0.86
N LYS A 185 16.72 4.52 0.67
CA LYS A 185 15.92 5.63 0.13
C LYS A 185 15.52 5.38 -1.32
N LYS A 186 16.47 4.95 -2.16
CA LYS A 186 16.23 4.64 -3.58
C LYS A 186 15.22 3.50 -3.76
N SER A 187 15.32 2.46 -2.94
CA SER A 187 14.41 1.32 -3.02
C SER A 187 13.00 1.64 -2.56
N ARG A 188 12.90 2.43 -1.49
CA ARG A 188 11.62 2.96 -1.02
C ARG A 188 10.98 3.87 -2.07
N LYS A 189 11.76 4.75 -2.72
CA LYS A 189 11.30 5.58 -3.85
C LYS A 189 10.69 4.70 -4.95
N LEU A 190 11.43 3.71 -5.43
CA LEU A 190 10.97 2.83 -6.51
C LEU A 190 9.74 2.02 -6.11
N PHE A 191 9.69 1.51 -4.87
CA PHE A 191 8.51 0.82 -4.36
C PHE A 191 7.29 1.74 -4.38
N ILE A 192 7.40 2.96 -3.86
CA ILE A 192 6.28 3.92 -3.80
C ILE A 192 5.77 4.24 -5.21
N ILE A 193 6.68 4.55 -6.15
CA ILE A 193 6.32 4.89 -7.54
C ILE A 193 5.62 3.69 -8.20
N ASN A 194 6.22 2.50 -8.13
CA ASN A 194 5.64 1.30 -8.75
C ASN A 194 4.29 0.93 -8.10
N SER A 195 4.13 1.12 -6.78
CA SER A 195 2.86 0.84 -6.08
C SER A 195 1.75 1.75 -6.56
N ASN A 196 2.04 3.04 -6.67
CA ASN A 196 1.07 4.02 -7.13
C ASN A 196 0.63 3.75 -8.57
N TRP A 197 1.58 3.44 -9.46
CA TRP A 197 1.25 3.03 -10.84
C TRP A 197 0.42 1.74 -10.90
N ALA A 198 0.71 0.75 -10.06
CA ALA A 198 -0.06 -0.49 -10.01
C ALA A 198 -1.51 -0.23 -9.59
N ASN A 199 -1.72 0.64 -8.60
CA ASN A 199 -3.06 1.03 -8.15
C ASN A 199 -3.86 1.77 -9.24
N ILE A 200 -3.25 2.74 -9.94
CA ILE A 200 -3.90 3.42 -11.08
C ILE A 200 -4.28 2.39 -12.15
N PHE A 201 -3.34 1.51 -12.51
CA PHE A 201 -3.58 0.51 -13.54
C PHE A 201 -4.75 -0.41 -13.19
N ILE A 202 -4.83 -0.87 -11.94
CA ILE A 202 -5.95 -1.67 -11.44
C ILE A 202 -7.25 -0.85 -11.47
N THR A 203 -7.21 0.42 -11.08
CA THR A 203 -8.38 1.30 -11.12
C THR A 203 -8.90 1.48 -12.54
N CYS A 204 -8.02 1.69 -13.53
CA CYS A 204 -8.40 1.74 -14.94
C CYS A 204 -9.06 0.43 -15.41
N ILE A 205 -8.53 -0.73 -14.97
CA ILE A 205 -9.16 -2.03 -15.24
C ILE A 205 -10.56 -2.11 -14.62
N LEU A 206 -10.73 -1.66 -13.37
CA LEU A 206 -12.03 -1.64 -12.69
C LEU A 206 -13.04 -0.76 -13.42
N VAL A 207 -12.62 0.40 -13.94
CA VAL A 207 -13.47 1.28 -14.76
C VAL A 207 -13.98 0.56 -16.02
N ILE A 208 -13.13 -0.22 -16.69
CA ILE A 208 -13.51 -0.99 -17.89
C ILE A 208 -14.45 -2.15 -17.55
N ILE A 209 -14.22 -2.82 -16.42
CA ILE A 209 -15.01 -3.99 -15.99
C ILE A 209 -16.38 -3.58 -15.45
N ALA A 210 -16.52 -2.38 -14.87
CA ALA A 210 -17.74 -1.94 -14.19
C ALA A 210 -19.03 -2.04 -15.05
N PRO A 211 -19.09 -1.54 -16.30
CA PRO A 211 -20.28 -1.68 -17.14
C PRO A 211 -20.62 -3.14 -17.47
N ILE A 212 -19.61 -4.02 -17.49
CA ILE A 212 -19.81 -5.45 -17.76
C ILE A 212 -20.52 -6.09 -16.57
N ILE A 213 -20.11 -5.75 -15.33
CA ILE A 213 -20.73 -6.27 -14.10
C ILE A 213 -22.22 -5.90 -14.04
N ILE A 214 -22.59 -4.65 -14.33
CA ILE A 214 -24.01 -4.22 -14.30
C ILE A 214 -24.86 -4.99 -15.33
N LYS A 215 -24.29 -5.42 -16.46
CA LYS A 215 -25.03 -6.22 -17.45
C LYS A 215 -25.28 -7.66 -16.99
N ILE A 216 -24.48 -8.17 -16.05
CA ILE A 216 -24.65 -9.51 -15.47
C ILE A 216 -25.66 -9.41 -14.32
N LYS A 217 -26.92 -9.10 -14.64
CA LYS A 217 -28.03 -8.96 -13.66
C LYS A 217 -28.62 -10.31 -13.18
N ASN A 218 -27.90 -11.41 -13.38
CA ASN A 218 -28.42 -12.72 -13.03
C ASN A 218 -28.09 -13.04 -11.57
N PRO A 219 -29.08 -13.13 -10.66
CA PRO A 219 -28.84 -13.53 -9.28
C PRO A 219 -28.24 -14.94 -9.28
N ILE A 220 -27.13 -15.11 -8.56
CA ILE A 220 -26.48 -16.42 -8.43
C ILE A 220 -27.16 -17.16 -7.28
N ASN A 221 -27.93 -18.20 -7.61
CA ASN A 221 -28.58 -19.05 -6.63
C ASN A 221 -27.64 -20.18 -6.18
N LEU A 222 -26.89 -19.96 -5.10
CA LEU A 222 -26.05 -20.99 -4.47
C LEU A 222 -26.91 -21.87 -3.54
N LYS A 223 -27.23 -23.09 -3.99
CA LYS A 223 -27.90 -24.11 -3.16
C LYS A 223 -26.85 -25.02 -2.50
N ILE A 224 -26.58 -24.84 -1.21
CA ILE A 224 -25.74 -25.76 -0.43
C ILE A 224 -26.64 -26.87 0.09
N LYS A 225 -26.56 -28.06 -0.53
CA LYS A 225 -27.60 -29.09 -0.42
C LYS A 225 -27.57 -29.92 0.88
N ASP A 226 -26.49 -29.87 1.66
CA ASP A 226 -26.22 -30.98 2.59
C ASP A 226 -26.41 -30.72 4.09
N ILE A 227 -26.61 -29.49 4.58
CA ILE A 227 -26.69 -29.27 6.06
C ILE A 227 -27.77 -28.25 6.50
N VAL A 228 -28.07 -27.21 5.72
CA VAL A 228 -29.15 -26.25 5.96
C VAL A 228 -29.60 -25.71 4.61
N SER A 229 -30.90 -25.76 4.29
CA SER A 229 -31.47 -25.19 3.05
C SER A 229 -31.47 -23.65 3.11
N LEU A 230 -30.30 -23.03 3.18
CA LEU A 230 -30.13 -21.58 3.12
C LEU A 230 -29.91 -21.20 1.66
N THR A 231 -30.93 -20.65 1.02
CA THR A 231 -30.79 -19.98 -0.28
C THR A 231 -30.38 -18.54 -0.02
N VAL A 232 -29.12 -18.22 -0.26
CA VAL A 232 -28.64 -16.83 -0.24
C VAL A 232 -28.68 -16.32 -1.68
N GLU A 233 -29.62 -15.42 -1.96
CA GLU A 233 -29.59 -14.63 -3.19
C GLU A 233 -28.58 -13.50 -2.96
N PHE A 234 -27.59 -13.37 -3.86
CA PHE A 234 -26.65 -12.26 -3.83
C PHE A 234 -26.52 -11.64 -5.22
N ASP A 235 -26.53 -10.32 -5.26
CA ASP A 235 -26.21 -9.55 -6.45
C ASP A 235 -24.68 -9.33 -6.51
N ILE A 236 -24.09 -9.59 -7.67
CA ILE A 236 -22.68 -9.32 -7.94
C ILE A 236 -22.39 -7.82 -7.85
N SER A 237 -23.39 -6.99 -8.19
CA SER A 237 -23.28 -5.53 -8.11
C SER A 237 -23.04 -5.05 -6.67
N ASP A 238 -23.78 -5.58 -5.70
CA ASP A 238 -23.61 -5.29 -4.27
C ASP A 238 -22.22 -5.72 -3.77
N LEU A 239 -21.78 -6.92 -4.16
CA LEU A 239 -20.44 -7.41 -3.80
C LEU A 239 -19.35 -6.47 -4.34
N PHE A 240 -19.51 -6.01 -5.58
CA PHE A 240 -18.56 -5.10 -6.21
C PHE A 240 -18.60 -3.70 -5.58
N LEU A 241 -19.78 -3.19 -5.25
CA LEU A 241 -19.94 -1.92 -4.53
C LEU A 241 -19.23 -1.96 -3.18
N VAL A 242 -19.45 -3.01 -2.38
CA VAL A 242 -18.80 -3.12 -1.07
C VAL A 242 -17.28 -3.29 -1.22
N PHE A 243 -16.83 -4.05 -2.22
CA PHE A 243 -15.41 -4.14 -2.55
C PHE A 243 -14.81 -2.76 -2.85
N LEU A 244 -15.47 -1.97 -3.70
CA LEU A 244 -15.02 -0.61 -4.04
C LEU A 244 -14.99 0.30 -2.81
N LEU A 245 -16.01 0.26 -1.95
CA LEU A 245 -16.07 1.06 -0.73
C LEU A 245 -14.89 0.74 0.21
N LEU A 246 -14.70 -0.55 0.53
CA LEU A 246 -13.64 -1.00 1.43
C LEU A 246 -12.25 -0.73 0.83
N HIS A 247 -12.06 -0.97 -0.46
CA HIS A 247 -10.80 -0.69 -1.14
C HIS A 247 -10.49 0.81 -1.17
N THR A 248 -11.47 1.66 -1.50
CA THR A 248 -11.30 3.12 -1.55
C THR A 248 -10.95 3.70 -0.18
N LEU A 249 -11.61 3.23 0.89
CA LEU A 249 -11.27 3.64 2.26
C LEU A 249 -9.87 3.18 2.66
N SER A 250 -9.54 1.91 2.42
CA SER A 250 -8.22 1.34 2.70
C SER A 250 -7.11 2.14 2.00
N ARG A 251 -7.34 2.47 0.73
CA ARG A 251 -6.42 3.24 -0.11
C ARG A 251 -6.32 4.71 0.29
N GLY A 252 -7.44 5.35 0.61
CA GLY A 252 -7.48 6.72 1.14
C GLY A 252 -6.65 6.85 2.40
N ILE A 253 -6.79 5.90 3.34
CA ILE A 253 -5.97 5.84 4.57
C ILE A 253 -4.47 5.67 4.22
N GLU A 254 -4.11 4.76 3.31
CA GLU A 254 -2.72 4.58 2.89
C GLU A 254 -2.12 5.89 2.34
N ILE A 255 -2.84 6.55 1.44
CA ILE A 255 -2.43 7.81 0.81
C ILE A 255 -2.23 8.88 1.88
N VAL A 256 -3.23 9.12 2.74
CA VAL A 256 -3.16 10.13 3.80
C VAL A 256 -1.96 9.87 4.72
N PHE A 257 -1.76 8.63 5.19
CA PHE A 257 -0.60 8.29 6.03
C PHE A 257 0.72 8.41 5.29
N ALA A 258 0.77 8.08 4.00
CA ALA A 258 1.99 8.20 3.19
C ALA A 258 2.40 9.65 3.01
N PHE A 259 1.47 10.53 2.62
CA PHE A 259 1.72 11.96 2.47
C PHE A 259 1.98 12.65 3.81
N TYR A 260 1.21 12.32 4.85
CA TYR A 260 1.44 12.86 6.19
C TYR A 260 2.86 12.53 6.66
N LYS A 261 3.29 11.26 6.56
CA LYS A 261 4.66 10.87 6.94
C LYS A 261 5.74 11.50 6.05
N ASP A 262 5.46 11.83 4.80
CA ASP A 262 6.44 12.52 3.94
C ASP A 262 6.59 14.00 4.36
N VAL A 263 5.49 14.66 4.72
CA VAL A 263 5.47 16.07 5.18
C VAL A 263 6.00 16.19 6.62
N THR A 264 5.31 15.57 7.59
CA THR A 264 5.48 15.87 9.02
C THR A 264 6.59 15.06 9.68
N ALA A 265 6.90 13.87 9.18
CA ALA A 265 7.96 13.04 9.76
C ALA A 265 9.36 13.42 9.28
N SER A 266 9.50 14.55 8.57
CA SER A 266 10.78 15.22 8.38
C SER A 266 11.24 15.76 9.75
N THR A 267 11.83 14.88 10.55
CA THR A 267 12.27 15.19 11.91
C THR A 267 13.27 16.34 11.87
N MET A 268 12.94 17.47 12.53
CA MET A 268 13.93 18.50 12.83
C MET A 268 15.10 17.86 13.57
N THR A 269 16.29 17.95 13.00
CA THR A 269 17.52 17.57 13.71
C THR A 269 17.89 18.68 14.70
N GLU A 270 18.70 18.38 15.72
CA GLU A 270 19.18 19.39 16.69
C GLU A 270 19.90 20.58 16.04
N LYS A 271 20.43 20.38 14.83
CA LYS A 271 20.80 21.46 13.94
C LYS A 271 19.58 21.85 13.14
N ILE A 272 19.27 23.15 13.10
CA ILE A 272 18.21 23.84 12.33
C ILE A 272 18.38 23.64 10.79
N GLU A 273 19.10 22.60 10.36
CA GLU A 273 19.08 22.06 9.01
C GLU A 273 17.81 21.23 8.85
N ILE A 274 17.11 21.46 7.74
CA ILE A 274 15.88 20.78 7.35
C ILE A 274 16.09 19.25 7.47
N GLY A 275 15.21 18.60 8.23
CA GLY A 275 15.34 17.21 8.63
C GLY A 275 15.64 16.22 7.50
N LYS A 276 16.44 15.18 7.80
CA LYS A 276 16.75 14.10 6.85
C LYS A 276 15.48 13.47 6.30
N ARG A 277 15.31 13.54 4.97
CA ARG A 277 14.18 12.93 4.26
C ARG A 277 14.17 11.41 4.38
N HIS A 278 12.97 10.83 4.51
CA HIS A 278 12.73 9.38 4.56
C HIS A 278 12.84 8.67 3.20
N SER A 279 12.77 9.41 2.10
CA SER A 279 12.88 8.92 0.73
C SER A 279 13.65 9.91 -0.14
N SER A 280 14.22 9.44 -1.27
CA SER A 280 14.86 10.29 -2.28
C SER A 280 13.87 10.75 -3.37
N LEU A 281 12.58 10.87 -3.03
CA LEU A 281 11.57 11.39 -3.94
C LEU A 281 11.81 12.88 -4.19
N LYS A 282 12.07 13.21 -5.45
CA LYS A 282 12.22 14.59 -5.93
C LYS A 282 10.88 15.30 -6.07
N ARG A 283 10.91 16.63 -6.09
CA ARG A 283 9.70 17.47 -6.15
C ARG A 283 8.75 17.05 -7.27
N GLY A 284 9.26 16.86 -8.48
CA GLY A 284 8.48 16.41 -9.64
C GLY A 284 7.82 15.04 -9.43
N ASN A 285 8.53 14.09 -8.81
CA ASN A 285 7.99 12.76 -8.53
C ASN A 285 6.89 12.80 -7.47
N ARG A 286 6.98 13.71 -6.48
CA ARG A 286 5.92 13.91 -5.48
C ARG A 286 4.66 14.50 -6.08
N ILE A 287 4.81 15.51 -6.94
CA ILE A 287 3.67 16.11 -7.65
C ILE A 287 3.01 15.05 -8.54
N SER A 288 3.82 14.28 -9.30
CA SER A 288 3.31 13.17 -10.09
C SER A 288 2.58 12.13 -9.24
N LEU A 289 3.14 11.76 -8.07
CA LEU A 289 2.49 10.85 -7.12
C LEU A 289 1.11 11.38 -6.68
N ALA A 290 1.03 12.66 -6.34
CA ALA A 290 -0.20 13.30 -5.92
C ALA A 290 -1.27 13.33 -7.03
N ILE A 291 -0.90 13.75 -8.24
CA ILE A 291 -1.81 13.79 -9.41
C ILE A 291 -2.35 12.39 -9.70
N HIS A 292 -1.47 11.40 -9.68
CA HIS A 292 -1.84 10.01 -9.88
C HIS A 292 -2.80 9.47 -8.80
N SER A 293 -2.49 9.69 -7.52
CA SER A 293 -3.38 9.31 -6.42
C SER A 293 -4.72 10.06 -6.48
N TYR A 294 -4.70 11.30 -6.94
CA TYR A 294 -5.89 12.11 -7.16
C TYR A 294 -6.80 11.54 -8.26
N LEU A 295 -6.23 11.17 -9.42
CA LEU A 295 -6.97 10.51 -10.50
C LEU A 295 -7.52 9.15 -10.06
N GLU A 296 -6.73 8.38 -9.33
CA GLU A 296 -7.12 7.08 -8.76
C GLU A 296 -8.36 7.22 -7.86
N ILE A 297 -8.31 8.12 -6.87
CA ILE A 297 -9.43 8.38 -5.96
C ILE A 297 -10.66 8.89 -6.72
N THR A 298 -10.47 9.77 -7.71
CA THR A 298 -11.57 10.27 -8.54
C THR A 298 -12.29 9.13 -9.27
N PHE A 299 -11.55 8.21 -9.88
CA PHE A 299 -12.16 7.06 -10.56
C PHE A 299 -12.81 6.09 -9.59
N LEU A 300 -12.18 5.80 -8.44
CA LEU A 300 -12.75 4.91 -7.42
C LEU A 300 -14.10 5.44 -6.89
N PHE A 301 -14.19 6.73 -6.54
CA PHE A 301 -15.47 7.33 -6.15
C PHE A 301 -16.46 7.40 -7.31
N GLY A 302 -16.00 7.65 -8.54
CA GLY A 302 -16.85 7.61 -9.73
C GLY A 302 -17.51 6.24 -9.92
N LEU A 303 -16.76 5.17 -9.67
CA LEU A 303 -17.31 3.80 -9.69
C LEU A 303 -18.28 3.55 -8.53
N ILE A 304 -17.98 4.04 -7.33
CA ILE A 304 -18.92 3.93 -6.19
C ILE A 304 -20.25 4.63 -6.52
N TYR A 305 -20.22 5.83 -7.11
CA TYR A 305 -21.45 6.53 -7.51
C TYR A 305 -22.21 5.83 -8.63
N PHE A 306 -21.50 5.17 -9.54
CA PHE A 306 -22.09 4.40 -10.64
C PHE A 306 -22.82 3.14 -10.15
N PHE A 307 -22.28 2.46 -9.14
CA PHE A 307 -22.92 1.28 -8.53
C PHE A 307 -23.92 1.62 -7.42
N ASN A 308 -23.98 2.87 -6.96
CA ASN A 308 -24.91 3.26 -5.91
C ASN A 308 -26.36 3.18 -6.44
N PRO A 309 -27.24 2.35 -5.84
CA PRO A 309 -28.60 2.17 -6.30
C PRO A 309 -29.43 3.46 -6.27
N SER A 310 -29.05 4.44 -5.45
CA SER A 310 -29.71 5.76 -5.40
C SER A 310 -29.59 6.55 -6.71
N ASN A 311 -28.62 6.17 -7.57
CA ASN A 311 -28.26 6.85 -8.81
C ASN A 311 -28.50 5.98 -10.06
N SER A 312 -29.52 5.11 -10.04
CA SER A 312 -29.71 4.02 -11.02
C SER A 312 -29.80 4.43 -12.50
N GLU A 313 -29.94 5.72 -12.80
CA GLU A 313 -30.03 6.25 -14.18
C GLU A 313 -28.71 6.83 -14.69
N ASN A 314 -27.69 6.98 -13.85
CA ASN A 314 -26.46 7.65 -14.24
C ASN A 314 -25.58 6.74 -15.11
N SER A 315 -25.14 7.26 -16.24
CA SER A 315 -24.06 6.65 -17.02
C SER A 315 -22.75 6.65 -16.21
N LEU A 316 -21.85 5.71 -16.54
CA LEU A 316 -20.51 5.67 -15.94
C LEU A 316 -19.77 7.00 -16.14
N LEU A 317 -19.94 7.63 -17.31
CA LEU A 317 -19.31 8.90 -17.62
C LEU A 317 -19.83 10.02 -16.70
N GLU A 318 -21.14 10.13 -16.51
CA GLU A 318 -21.74 11.11 -15.59
C GLU A 318 -21.26 10.90 -14.16
N SER A 319 -21.17 9.65 -13.70
CA SER A 319 -20.70 9.32 -12.35
C SER A 319 -19.22 9.70 -12.16
N VAL A 320 -18.38 9.47 -13.17
CA VAL A 320 -16.97 9.89 -13.16
C VAL A 320 -16.83 11.41 -13.23
N LEU A 321 -17.62 12.10 -14.06
CA LEU A 321 -17.62 13.57 -14.16
C LEU A 321 -18.09 14.22 -12.86
N TYR A 322 -19.13 13.65 -12.22
CA TYR A 322 -19.59 14.07 -10.91
C TYR A 322 -18.48 13.93 -9.86
N SER A 323 -17.84 12.76 -9.80
CA SER A 323 -16.69 12.52 -8.91
C SER A 323 -15.53 13.47 -9.20
N PHE A 324 -15.24 13.76 -10.46
CA PHE A 324 -14.19 14.70 -10.85
C PHE A 324 -14.52 16.12 -10.40
N SER A 325 -15.74 16.59 -10.63
CA SER A 325 -16.23 17.90 -10.18
C SER A 325 -16.08 18.06 -8.67
N LEU A 326 -16.46 17.01 -7.93
CA LEU A 326 -16.39 17.02 -6.48
C LEU A 326 -14.95 17.03 -5.97
N THR A 327 -14.08 16.18 -6.52
CA THR A 327 -12.68 16.11 -6.09
C THR A 327 -11.90 17.38 -6.47
N ALA A 328 -12.21 17.98 -7.63
CA ALA A 328 -11.41 19.07 -8.23
C ALA A 328 -11.83 20.44 -7.72
N PHE A 329 -13.13 20.65 -7.67
CA PHE A 329 -13.69 21.97 -7.43
C PHE A 329 -14.51 22.01 -6.14
N ASN A 330 -14.70 20.87 -5.45
CA ASN A 330 -15.67 20.73 -4.36
C ASN A 330 -17.07 21.19 -4.78
N ILE A 331 -17.40 21.03 -6.07
CA ILE A 331 -18.71 21.38 -6.62
C ILE A 331 -19.56 20.12 -6.70
N SER A 332 -20.65 20.13 -5.96
CA SER A 332 -21.68 19.09 -5.98
C SER A 332 -22.90 19.59 -6.72
N PHE A 333 -23.40 18.79 -7.66
CA PHE A 333 -24.72 19.01 -8.25
C PHE A 333 -25.78 18.38 -7.33
N ASP A 334 -26.89 19.09 -7.14
CA ASP A 334 -27.89 18.78 -6.12
C ASP A 334 -28.62 17.46 -6.46
N ASN A 335 -28.28 16.39 -5.74
CA ASN A 335 -28.94 15.10 -5.83
C ASN A 335 -29.65 14.81 -4.50
N LYS A 336 -30.75 14.05 -4.57
CA LYS A 336 -31.52 13.63 -3.39
C LYS A 336 -30.58 13.05 -2.32
N GLN A 337 -30.51 13.71 -1.16
CA GLN A 337 -29.50 13.44 -0.15
C GLN A 337 -29.92 12.29 0.76
N SER A 338 -29.46 11.08 0.46
CA SER A 338 -29.42 10.02 1.47
C SER A 338 -28.23 10.23 2.42
N ILE A 339 -28.34 9.77 3.66
CA ILE A 339 -27.24 9.85 4.65
C ILE A 339 -25.98 9.16 4.11
N GLU A 340 -26.16 8.05 3.39
CA GLU A 340 -25.10 7.27 2.77
C GLU A 340 -24.36 8.07 1.70
N HIS A 341 -25.11 8.76 0.82
CA HIS A 341 -24.54 9.64 -0.18
C HIS A 341 -23.75 10.79 0.47
N ASN A 342 -24.29 11.42 1.50
CA ASN A 342 -23.61 12.49 2.22
C ASN A 342 -22.30 12.02 2.87
N LEU A 343 -22.27 10.80 3.43
CA LEU A 343 -21.06 10.24 4.01
C LEU A 343 -19.98 10.00 2.94
N LEU A 344 -20.36 9.44 1.79
CA LEU A 344 -19.45 9.24 0.66
C LEU A 344 -18.90 10.57 0.15
N HIS A 345 -19.80 11.54 -0.05
CA HIS A 345 -19.48 12.88 -0.49
C HIS A 345 -18.47 13.58 0.44
N VAL A 346 -18.74 13.58 1.74
CA VAL A 346 -17.83 14.17 2.74
C VAL A 346 -16.50 13.42 2.76
N SER A 347 -16.49 12.10 2.69
CA SER A 347 -15.25 11.31 2.67
C SER A 347 -14.38 11.64 1.47
N GLN A 348 -14.99 11.83 0.29
CA GLN A 348 -14.30 12.20 -0.94
C GLN A 348 -13.69 13.59 -0.85
N ILE A 349 -14.46 14.57 -0.37
CA ILE A 349 -13.95 15.94 -0.14
C ILE A 349 -12.77 15.91 0.83
N LEU A 350 -12.90 15.21 1.96
CA LEU A 350 -11.83 15.15 2.97
C LEU A 350 -10.55 14.53 2.42
N ILE A 351 -10.63 13.43 1.67
CA ILE A 351 -9.47 12.81 1.03
C ILE A 351 -8.88 13.73 -0.05
N GLY A 352 -9.72 14.33 -0.89
CA GLY A 352 -9.32 15.26 -1.94
C GLY A 352 -8.60 16.49 -1.40
N MET A 353 -9.19 17.16 -0.40
CA MET A 353 -8.58 18.30 0.29
C MET A 353 -7.26 17.92 0.96
N THR A 354 -7.21 16.78 1.64
CA THR A 354 -5.97 16.31 2.29
C THR A 354 -4.85 16.10 1.27
N LEU A 355 -5.17 15.51 0.11
CA LEU A 355 -4.23 15.35 -0.99
C LEU A 355 -3.71 16.70 -1.51
N VAL A 356 -4.59 17.67 -1.75
CA VAL A 356 -4.21 19.00 -2.25
C VAL A 356 -3.35 19.73 -1.23
N ILE A 357 -3.77 19.80 0.03
CA ILE A 357 -3.06 20.50 1.10
C ILE A 357 -1.67 19.90 1.31
N LEU A 358 -1.55 18.58 1.43
CA LEU A 358 -0.25 17.93 1.64
C LEU A 358 0.65 18.05 0.40
N SER A 359 0.08 18.11 -0.80
CA SER A 359 0.85 18.34 -2.03
C SER A 359 1.41 19.76 -2.10
N ILE A 360 0.62 20.77 -1.74
CA ILE A 360 1.07 22.17 -1.66
C ILE A 360 2.11 22.33 -0.55
N ALA A 361 1.87 21.75 0.63
CA ALA A 361 2.83 21.79 1.74
C ALA A 361 4.17 21.15 1.36
N ASN A 362 4.15 19.99 0.70
CA ASN A 362 5.35 19.36 0.16
C ASN A 362 6.03 20.20 -0.93
N TYR A 363 5.26 20.92 -1.74
CA TYR A 363 5.77 21.78 -2.79
C TYR A 363 6.50 23.00 -2.22
N LEU A 364 5.98 23.60 -1.15
CA LEU A 364 6.53 24.80 -0.51
C LEU A 364 7.66 24.52 0.49
N GLY A 365 7.52 23.46 1.30
CA GLY A 365 8.36 23.26 2.47
C GLY A 365 9.71 22.56 2.25
N LEU A 366 10.03 22.12 1.02
CA LEU A 366 11.15 21.20 0.79
C LEU A 366 12.09 21.69 -0.32
N GLU A 367 13.23 22.25 0.06
CA GLU A 367 14.34 22.62 -0.84
C GLU A 367 14.94 21.37 -1.50
N ASP A 368 15.00 21.29 -2.83
CA ASP A 368 15.39 20.05 -3.52
C ASP A 368 16.92 19.82 -3.57
N GLU A 369 17.56 19.81 -2.41
CA GLU A 369 18.98 19.49 -2.29
C GLU A 369 19.24 18.03 -2.67
N MET A 370 20.35 17.80 -3.40
CA MET A 370 20.81 16.48 -3.80
C MET A 370 22.04 16.08 -2.99
N SER A 371 22.02 14.87 -2.42
CA SER A 371 23.22 14.25 -1.88
C SER A 371 24.23 13.94 -3.00
N ASP A 372 25.50 13.71 -2.68
CA ASP A 372 26.51 13.39 -3.69
C ASP A 372 26.21 12.06 -4.40
N PHE A 373 25.58 11.11 -3.70
CA PHE A 373 25.06 9.88 -4.30
C PHE A 373 23.93 10.17 -5.30
N GLU A 374 23.00 11.06 -4.97
CA GLU A 374 21.92 11.48 -5.87
C GLU A 374 22.44 12.26 -7.08
N LYS A 375 23.41 13.17 -6.89
CA LYS A 375 24.09 13.87 -7.99
C LYS A 375 24.78 12.88 -8.93
N SER A 376 25.40 11.84 -8.39
CA SER A 376 26.03 10.78 -9.17
C SER A 376 25.01 9.97 -9.97
N ASP A 377 23.88 9.60 -9.37
CA ASP A 377 22.78 8.90 -10.06
C ASP A 377 22.14 9.79 -11.16
N PHE A 378 21.98 11.09 -10.90
CA PHE A 378 21.47 12.07 -11.87
C PHE A 378 22.37 12.19 -13.10
N LYS A 379 23.69 12.35 -12.90
CA LYS A 379 24.68 12.41 -13.99
C LYS A 379 24.68 11.17 -14.90
N LYS A 380 24.15 10.03 -14.43
CA LYS A 380 24.06 8.77 -15.17
C LYS A 380 22.73 8.58 -15.89
N GLY A 381 21.80 9.52 -15.80
CA GLY A 381 20.45 9.36 -16.34
C GLY A 381 19.60 8.35 -15.57
N LYS A 382 19.98 7.96 -14.33
CA LYS A 382 19.26 6.96 -13.52
C LYS A 382 18.17 7.59 -12.63
N TYR A 383 17.55 8.67 -13.09
CA TYR A 383 16.65 9.50 -12.28
C TYR A 383 15.21 8.98 -12.19
N ILE A 384 14.84 8.00 -13.03
CA ILE A 384 13.48 7.46 -13.15
C ILE A 384 13.30 6.25 -12.23
#